data_AF-A0A250G3Y9-F1
#
_entry.id   AF-A0A250G3Y9-F1
#
_cell.length_a   1.000
_cell.length_b   1.000
_cell.length_c   1.000
_cell.angle_alpha   90.00
_cell.angle_beta   90.00
_cell.angle_gamma   90.00
#
_symmetry.space_group_name_H-M   'P 1'
#
loop_
_entity.id
_entity.type
_entity.pdbx_description
1 polymer ?
#
loop_
_entity_poly.entity_id
_entity_poly.type
_entity_poly.pdbx_seq_one_letter_code
_entity_poly.pdbx_strand_id
1 'polypeptide(L)'
;MKKIILLFLCVAITTISCDKKEEQQPAKVQVDPEKLIFEPLEIEQTSKRELSIKNVGQQDLIISSITLEGEDSDNFSVENVKKTVSVGETLSVEVIFISKNIGDKNAVLVLNSNVGKTQIPIEAKSVAKPTPKIIITTDQISDKTEYYETKFPIEELQNVWVDFNDNGVKDKEEEEILSRLSISVKRGVLPVKFLSKKVTIYGKISHFNTNLGEQRINSIDISSNPYLTHLSCNGEKINNLKLNTQLQELICASTSVVSVDLTKNENLKELHLNYNTMLKKVDVSKNTKLAVFHCNGNLLPICIKVNENQLNSMPSGWRNTGSVSYNLNCD
;
A
#
# COMPACT_ATOMS: atom_id res chain seq x y z
N MET A 1 52.35 85.82 4.87
CA MET A 1 53.17 84.67 4.42
C MET A 1 53.78 83.97 5.64
N LYS A 2 53.50 82.66 5.78
CA LYS A 2 54.21 81.64 6.59
C LYS A 2 54.22 81.84 8.12
N LYS A 3 54.02 80.83 8.98
CA LYS A 3 53.89 79.37 8.82
C LYS A 3 53.20 78.82 10.09
N ILE A 4 52.30 77.87 9.90
CA ILE A 4 51.66 77.03 10.92
C ILE A 4 52.67 75.96 11.39
N ILE A 5 52.74 75.71 12.70
CA ILE A 5 53.16 74.42 13.26
C ILE A 5 52.11 74.00 14.29
N LEU A 6 51.47 72.89 13.99
CA LEU A 6 50.41 72.20 14.72
C LEU A 6 51.09 71.27 15.76
N LEU A 7 50.74 71.38 17.05
CA LEU A 7 51.12 70.40 18.06
C LEU A 7 49.85 69.79 18.66
N PHE A 8 49.75 68.47 18.54
CA PHE A 8 48.61 67.65 18.92
C PHE A 8 48.32 67.68 20.43
N LEU A 9 47.07 68.01 20.79
CA LEU A 9 46.54 67.88 22.14
C LEU A 9 45.87 66.50 22.26
N CYS A 10 46.43 65.60 23.07
CA CYS A 10 45.79 64.34 23.45
C CYS A 10 44.58 64.64 24.34
N VAL A 11 43.38 64.58 23.77
CA VAL A 11 42.13 64.54 24.55
C VAL A 11 41.79 63.08 24.80
N ALA A 12 41.85 62.67 26.07
CA ALA A 12 41.34 61.38 26.52
C ALA A 12 39.83 61.35 26.30
N ILE A 13 39.38 60.59 25.30
CA ILE A 13 37.97 60.29 25.11
C ILE A 13 37.65 59.16 26.08
N THR A 14 37.01 59.50 27.20
CA THR A 14 36.32 58.53 28.03
C THR A 14 35.23 57.89 27.17
N THR A 15 35.47 56.68 26.69
CA THR A 15 34.42 55.84 26.13
C THR A 15 33.44 55.52 27.24
N ILE A 16 32.28 56.18 27.22
CA ILE A 16 31.10 55.70 27.93
C ILE A 16 30.79 54.35 27.29
N SER A 17 31.14 53.26 27.99
CA SER A 17 30.65 51.93 27.68
C SER A 17 29.15 51.96 27.95
N CYS A 18 28.39 52.23 26.91
CA CYS A 18 26.96 52.04 26.92
C CYS A 18 26.79 50.52 26.81
N ASP A 19 26.69 49.83 27.96
CA ASP A 19 26.18 48.47 28.02
C ASP A 19 24.75 48.52 27.47
N LYS A 20 24.60 48.37 26.15
CA LYS A 20 23.38 47.84 25.58
C LYS A 20 23.25 46.47 26.22
N LYS A 21 22.44 46.37 27.27
CA LYS A 21 21.85 45.09 27.66
C LYS A 21 21.32 44.52 26.35
N GLU A 22 21.93 43.45 25.85
CA GLU A 22 21.32 42.64 24.82
C GLU A 22 19.94 42.29 25.36
N GLU A 23 18.92 42.95 24.83
CA GLU A 23 17.55 42.67 25.16
C GLU A 23 17.30 41.28 24.58
N GLN A 24 17.48 40.24 25.40
CA GLN A 24 17.34 38.85 25.00
C GLN A 24 16.01 38.71 24.29
N GLN A 25 16.05 38.41 22.99
CA GLN A 25 14.83 38.26 22.20
C GLN A 25 13.96 37.16 22.83
N PRO A 26 12.62 37.32 22.82
CA PRO A 26 11.72 36.35 23.43
C PRO A 26 11.90 34.97 22.80
N ALA A 27 11.36 33.94 23.45
CA ALA A 27 11.22 32.63 22.82
C ALA A 27 10.56 32.77 21.44
N LYS A 28 10.87 31.84 20.52
CA LYS A 28 10.28 31.84 19.18
C LYS A 28 10.01 30.41 18.75
N VAL A 29 8.74 30.14 18.45
CA VAL A 29 8.28 28.83 17.99
C VAL A 29 8.52 28.71 16.49
N GLN A 30 9.16 27.62 16.09
CA GLN A 30 9.16 27.13 14.72
C GLN A 30 8.59 25.71 14.72
N VAL A 31 7.61 25.45 13.85
CA VAL A 31 7.02 24.12 13.68
C VAL A 31 7.41 23.54 12.32
N ASP A 32 7.61 22.23 12.28
CA ASP A 32 7.86 21.48 11.03
C ASP A 32 7.27 20.07 11.13
N PRO A 33 6.31 19.70 10.26
CA PRO A 33 5.70 20.52 9.20
C PRO A 33 4.71 21.57 9.74
N GLU A 34 4.43 22.63 8.97
CA GLU A 34 3.41 23.65 9.30
C GLU A 34 1.96 23.12 9.20
N LYS A 35 1.78 21.94 8.59
CA LYS A 35 0.52 21.23 8.45
C LYS A 35 0.78 19.73 8.43
N LEU A 36 -0.05 18.96 9.12
CA LEU A 36 0.04 17.50 9.13
C LEU A 36 -0.96 16.91 8.14
N ILE A 37 -0.46 16.09 7.21
CA ILE A 37 -1.27 15.34 6.27
C ILE A 37 -0.99 13.85 6.47
N PHE A 38 -2.05 13.12 6.80
CA PHE A 38 -2.04 11.67 6.90
C PHE A 38 -2.46 11.05 5.58
N GLU A 39 -1.85 9.91 5.25
CA GLU A 39 -2.32 9.09 4.15
C GLU A 39 -3.73 8.55 4.47
N PRO A 40 -4.57 8.27 3.45
CA PRO A 40 -5.84 7.61 3.67
C PRO A 40 -5.67 6.32 4.46
N LEU A 41 -6.48 6.15 5.50
CA LEU A 41 -6.39 5.05 6.45
C LEU A 41 -7.71 4.30 6.51
N GLU A 42 -7.66 2.97 6.53
CA GLU A 42 -8.86 2.15 6.69
C GLU A 42 -9.48 2.37 8.07
N ILE A 43 -10.81 2.31 8.15
CA ILE A 43 -11.53 2.30 9.42
C ILE A 43 -10.95 1.26 10.39
N GLU A 44 -10.93 1.62 11.68
CA GLU A 44 -10.37 0.85 12.81
C GLU A 44 -8.84 0.78 12.87
N GLN A 45 -8.11 1.34 11.90
CA GLN A 45 -6.65 1.43 11.96
C GLN A 45 -6.18 2.72 12.62
N THR A 46 -4.90 2.74 12.98
CA THR A 46 -4.20 3.90 13.56
C THR A 46 -2.92 4.18 12.78
N SER A 47 -2.60 5.46 12.61
CA SER A 47 -1.35 5.93 12.02
C SER A 47 -0.76 7.08 12.82
N LYS A 48 0.53 7.35 12.62
CA LYS A 48 1.26 8.37 13.36
C LYS A 48 2.04 9.29 12.42
N ARG A 49 2.13 10.56 12.80
CA ARG A 49 3.01 11.56 12.18
C ARG A 49 3.72 12.34 13.26
N GLU A 50 4.95 12.74 12.98
CA GLU A 50 5.74 13.57 13.90
C GLU A 50 5.63 15.04 13.53
N LEU A 51 5.60 15.89 14.56
CA LEU A 51 5.64 17.34 14.48
C LEU A 51 6.81 17.84 15.33
N SER A 52 7.78 18.49 14.69
CA SER A 52 8.88 19.15 15.39
C SER A 52 8.46 20.54 15.86
N ILE A 53 8.60 20.81 17.15
CA ILE A 53 8.45 22.14 17.76
C ILE A 53 9.83 22.58 18.24
N LYS A 54 10.45 23.52 17.52
CA LYS A 54 11.78 24.04 17.85
C LYS A 54 11.69 25.42 18.46
N ASN A 55 12.41 25.63 19.55
CA ASN A 55 12.62 26.96 20.10
C ASN A 55 13.85 27.61 19.44
N VAL A 56 13.60 28.55 18.52
CA VAL A 56 14.64 29.32 17.81
C VAL A 56 14.85 30.71 18.39
N GLY A 57 14.25 31.01 19.55
CA GLY A 57 14.42 32.26 20.28
C GLY A 57 15.63 32.25 21.22
N GLN A 58 15.70 33.22 22.14
CA GLN A 58 16.81 33.36 23.09
C GLN A 58 16.39 33.16 24.55
N GLN A 59 15.12 32.80 24.79
CA GLN A 59 14.57 32.42 26.10
C GLN A 59 13.83 31.09 25.99
N ASP A 60 13.61 30.42 27.10
CA ASP A 60 12.84 29.17 27.16
C ASP A 60 11.41 29.36 26.64
N LEU A 61 10.98 28.43 25.79
CA LEU A 61 9.59 28.33 25.36
C LEU A 61 8.82 27.55 26.43
N ILE A 62 7.82 28.19 27.03
CA ILE A 62 6.98 27.59 28.07
C ILE A 62 5.63 27.25 27.45
N ILE A 63 5.36 25.96 27.31
CA ILE A 63 4.11 25.42 26.76
C ILE A 63 3.08 25.33 27.89
N SER A 64 1.97 26.04 27.76
CA SER A 64 0.86 26.00 28.72
C SER A 64 -0.14 24.91 28.39
N SER A 65 -0.42 24.65 27.12
CA SER A 65 -1.22 23.51 26.67
C SER A 65 -0.97 23.14 25.22
N ILE A 66 -1.19 21.86 24.92
CA ILE A 66 -1.36 21.35 23.56
C ILE A 66 -2.73 20.68 23.52
N THR A 67 -3.64 21.21 22.70
CA THR A 67 -5.01 20.71 22.56
C THR A 67 -5.33 20.41 21.10
N LEU A 68 -6.32 19.55 20.87
CA LEU A 68 -6.88 19.30 19.55
C LEU A 68 -8.26 19.96 19.48
N GLU A 69 -8.48 20.77 18.46
CA GLU A 69 -9.72 21.50 18.21
C GLU A 69 -10.29 21.10 16.84
N GLY A 70 -11.61 21.26 16.64
CA GLY A 70 -12.30 20.95 15.39
C GLY A 70 -13.31 19.80 15.52
N GLU A 71 -14.18 19.67 14.52
CA GLU A 71 -15.27 18.68 14.50
C GLU A 71 -14.75 17.24 14.58
N ASP A 72 -13.66 16.92 13.89
CA ASP A 72 -13.08 15.58 13.89
C ASP A 72 -11.96 15.39 14.92
N SER A 73 -11.77 16.33 15.86
CA SER A 73 -10.65 16.29 16.84
C SER A 73 -10.59 15.01 17.66
N ASP A 74 -11.73 14.39 17.95
CA ASP A 74 -11.82 13.10 18.66
C ASP A 74 -11.18 11.92 17.91
N ASN A 75 -10.81 12.08 16.64
CA ASN A 75 -10.07 11.08 15.87
C ASN A 75 -8.55 11.19 16.08
N PHE A 76 -8.08 12.19 16.82
CA PHE A 76 -6.66 12.46 17.00
C PHE A 76 -6.27 12.44 18.48
N SER A 77 -5.01 12.12 18.75
CA SER A 77 -4.37 12.31 20.06
C SER A 77 -2.93 12.78 19.87
N VAL A 78 -2.33 13.31 20.95
CA VAL A 78 -0.95 13.78 20.98
C VAL A 78 -0.16 13.09 22.08
N GLU A 79 1.07 12.71 21.79
CA GLU A 79 2.02 12.11 22.72
C GLU A 79 3.34 12.92 22.72
N ASN A 80 4.22 12.62 23.68
CA ASN A 80 5.54 13.27 23.84
C ASN A 80 5.46 14.80 24.07
N VAL A 81 4.54 15.24 24.92
CA VAL A 81 4.41 16.65 25.29
C VAL A 81 5.39 17.02 26.42
N LYS A 82 5.99 18.21 26.33
CA LYS A 82 6.91 18.76 27.35
C LYS A 82 6.49 20.18 27.72
N LYS A 83 6.67 20.56 28.98
CA LYS A 83 6.30 21.90 29.47
C LYS A 83 7.27 23.00 29.02
N THR A 84 8.55 22.68 28.86
CA THR A 84 9.59 23.67 28.55
C THR A 84 10.48 23.15 27.42
N VAL A 85 10.65 23.93 26.36
CA VAL A 85 11.60 23.67 25.27
C VAL A 85 12.71 24.71 25.37
N SER A 86 13.90 24.26 25.77
CA SER A 86 15.05 25.13 25.99
C SER A 86 15.52 25.79 24.69
N VAL A 87 16.30 26.86 24.82
CA VAL A 87 16.87 27.56 23.66
C VAL A 87 17.62 26.59 22.73
N GLY A 88 17.23 26.55 21.45
CA GLY A 88 17.81 25.66 20.44
C GLY A 88 17.31 24.21 20.48
N GLU A 89 16.56 23.82 21.51
CA GLU A 89 15.97 22.47 21.64
C GLU A 89 14.82 22.28 20.64
N THR A 90 14.70 21.06 20.12
CA THR A 90 13.56 20.58 19.35
C THR A 90 12.79 19.54 20.16
N LEU A 91 11.50 19.77 20.35
CA LEU A 91 10.56 18.80 20.87
C LEU A 91 9.92 18.05 19.70
N SER A 92 9.98 16.72 19.69
CA SER A 92 9.23 15.89 18.74
C SER A 92 7.90 15.47 19.37
N VAL A 93 6.79 15.98 18.84
CA VAL A 93 5.43 15.64 19.25
C VAL A 93 4.88 14.59 18.28
N GLU A 94 4.39 13.48 18.80
CA GLU A 94 3.70 12.47 17.99
C GLU A 94 2.21 12.83 17.94
N VAL A 95 1.68 12.96 16.72
CA VAL A 95 0.24 13.09 16.47
C VAL A 95 -0.27 11.77 15.92
N ILE A 96 -1.25 11.21 16.60
CA ILE A 96 -1.83 9.91 16.32
C ILE A 96 -3.21 10.13 15.72
N PHE A 97 -3.48 9.47 14.59
CA PHE A 97 -4.79 9.46 13.94
C PHE A 97 -5.40 8.06 14.04
N ILE A 98 -6.60 7.97 14.61
CA ILE A 98 -7.42 6.76 14.70
C ILE A 98 -8.61 6.91 13.75
N SER A 99 -8.69 6.05 12.73
CA SER A 99 -9.80 6.08 11.77
C SER A 99 -11.05 5.42 12.37
N LYS A 100 -12.10 6.20 12.62
CA LYS A 100 -13.35 5.67 13.21
C LYS A 100 -14.49 5.56 12.20
N ASN A 101 -14.70 6.59 11.39
CA ASN A 101 -15.81 6.70 10.46
C ASN A 101 -15.32 7.23 9.11
N ILE A 102 -15.84 6.69 8.02
CA ILE A 102 -15.46 7.04 6.64
C ILE A 102 -15.66 8.54 6.39
N GLY A 103 -14.74 9.13 5.62
CA GLY A 103 -14.79 10.52 5.18
C GLY A 103 -13.48 11.24 5.42
N ASP A 104 -13.42 12.48 4.94
CA ASP A 104 -12.33 13.38 5.26
C ASP A 104 -12.40 13.76 6.75
N LYS A 105 -11.23 14.01 7.36
CA LYS A 105 -11.07 14.27 8.79
C LYS A 105 -10.20 15.50 8.97
N ASN A 106 -10.75 16.52 9.64
CA ASN A 106 -10.07 17.79 9.83
C ASN A 106 -10.03 18.17 11.31
N ALA A 107 -8.82 18.48 11.80
CA ALA A 107 -8.61 18.99 13.15
C ALA A 107 -7.51 20.07 13.14
N VAL A 108 -7.32 20.73 14.27
CA VAL A 108 -6.25 21.70 14.48
C VAL A 108 -5.56 21.39 15.79
N LEU A 109 -4.25 21.17 15.75
CA LEU A 109 -3.42 21.15 16.95
C LEU A 109 -3.15 22.59 17.37
N VAL A 110 -3.52 22.91 18.61
CA VAL A 110 -3.39 24.22 19.21
C VAL A 110 -2.32 24.17 20.30
N LEU A 111 -1.21 24.84 20.03
CA LEU A 111 -0.13 25.05 20.99
C LEU A 111 -0.31 26.43 21.63
N ASN A 112 -0.58 26.46 22.94
CA ASN A 112 -0.54 27.69 23.72
C ASN A 112 0.79 27.75 24.49
N SER A 113 1.45 28.91 24.43
CA SER A 113 2.75 29.12 25.05
C SER A 113 2.92 30.55 25.55
N ASN A 114 4.06 30.84 26.19
CA ASN A 114 4.46 32.20 26.58
C ASN A 114 4.67 33.17 25.39
N VAL A 115 4.63 32.69 24.14
CA VAL A 115 4.74 33.52 22.92
C VAL A 115 3.43 33.64 22.15
N GLY A 116 2.35 33.02 22.65
CA GLY A 116 1.01 33.06 22.05
C GLY A 116 0.49 31.70 21.59
N LYS A 117 -0.56 31.75 20.76
CA LYS A 117 -1.24 30.60 20.16
C LYS A 117 -0.63 30.29 18.78
N THR A 118 -0.20 29.05 18.59
CA THR A 118 0.20 28.50 17.28
C THR A 118 -0.80 27.41 16.88
N GLN A 119 -1.25 27.44 15.63
CA GLN A 119 -2.23 26.49 15.10
C GLN A 119 -1.62 25.69 13.96
N ILE A 120 -1.70 24.37 14.04
CA ILE A 120 -1.18 23.45 13.04
C ILE A 120 -2.38 22.65 12.51
N PRO A 121 -2.82 22.89 11.27
CA PRO A 121 -3.92 22.12 10.68
C PRO A 121 -3.54 20.65 10.50
N ILE A 122 -4.51 19.77 10.70
CA ILE A 122 -4.39 18.32 10.52
C ILE A 122 -5.46 17.87 9.52
N GLU A 123 -5.01 17.19 8.47
CA GLU A 123 -5.88 16.56 7.47
C GLU A 123 -5.61 15.06 7.42
N ALA A 124 -6.69 14.29 7.43
CA ALA A 124 -6.65 12.85 7.24
C ALA A 124 -7.89 12.38 6.46
N LYS A 125 -7.89 11.12 6.03
CA LYS A 125 -9.05 10.50 5.39
C LYS A 125 -9.25 9.09 5.92
N SER A 126 -10.46 8.82 6.40
CA SER A 126 -10.91 7.48 6.73
C SER A 126 -11.56 6.84 5.52
N VAL A 127 -11.10 5.67 5.11
CA VAL A 127 -11.65 4.92 3.97
C VAL A 127 -12.28 3.60 4.42
N ALA A 128 -13.24 3.10 3.66
CA ALA A 128 -13.83 1.79 3.92
C ALA A 128 -12.75 0.71 3.83
N LYS A 129 -12.89 -0.33 4.65
CA LYS A 129 -12.11 -1.55 4.48
C LYS A 129 -12.39 -2.12 3.08
N PRO A 130 -11.36 -2.33 2.23
CA PRO A 130 -11.58 -2.82 0.88
C PRO A 130 -12.21 -4.22 0.93
N THR A 131 -13.31 -4.40 0.22
CA THR A 131 -13.96 -5.72 0.08
C THR A 131 -13.09 -6.61 -0.79
N PRO A 132 -12.61 -7.77 -0.27
CA PRO A 132 -11.82 -8.70 -1.06
C PRO A 132 -12.60 -9.15 -2.29
N LYS A 133 -11.98 -9.07 -3.46
CA LYS A 133 -12.63 -9.45 -4.72
C LYS A 133 -11.68 -9.99 -5.77
N ILE A 134 -12.23 -10.86 -6.62
CA ILE A 134 -11.59 -11.36 -7.83
C ILE A 134 -12.41 -10.84 -9.01
N ILE A 135 -11.75 -10.22 -9.98
CA ILE A 135 -12.39 -9.76 -11.21
C ILE A 135 -11.94 -10.68 -12.34
N ILE A 136 -12.91 -11.16 -13.11
CA ILE A 136 -12.69 -12.02 -14.27
C ILE A 136 -13.29 -11.32 -15.48
N THR A 137 -12.59 -11.33 -16.61
CA THR A 137 -13.16 -10.84 -17.86
C THR A 137 -13.14 -11.89 -18.96
N THR A 138 -14.13 -11.82 -19.84
CA THR A 138 -14.33 -12.71 -20.97
C THR A 138 -14.86 -11.93 -22.18
N ASP A 139 -14.57 -12.39 -23.39
CA ASP A 139 -15.27 -11.97 -24.61
C ASP A 139 -16.48 -12.86 -24.94
N GLN A 140 -16.71 -13.93 -24.17
CA GLN A 140 -17.78 -14.90 -24.36
C GLN A 140 -18.83 -14.76 -23.25
N ILE A 141 -19.85 -13.95 -23.50
CA ILE A 141 -21.04 -13.83 -22.63
C ILE A 141 -21.88 -15.11 -22.76
N SER A 142 -22.34 -15.64 -21.63
CA SER A 142 -23.18 -16.84 -21.57
C SER A 142 -23.99 -16.89 -20.28
N ASP A 143 -25.24 -17.35 -20.40
CA ASP A 143 -26.15 -17.63 -19.29
C ASP A 143 -25.95 -19.03 -18.68
N LYS A 144 -25.09 -19.86 -19.29
CA LYS A 144 -24.67 -21.16 -18.75
C LYS A 144 -23.95 -20.95 -17.42
N THR A 145 -24.40 -21.65 -16.38
CA THR A 145 -23.70 -21.67 -15.10
C THR A 145 -22.46 -22.55 -15.19
N GLU A 146 -21.32 -21.97 -14.82
CA GLU A 146 -20.03 -22.61 -14.63
C GLU A 146 -19.71 -22.73 -13.13
N TYR A 147 -18.90 -23.70 -12.73
CA TYR A 147 -18.71 -24.07 -11.32
C TYR A 147 -17.24 -24.04 -10.95
N TYR A 148 -16.78 -22.91 -10.44
CA TYR A 148 -15.37 -22.69 -10.12
C TYR A 148 -15.02 -23.17 -8.72
N GLU A 149 -13.92 -23.91 -8.57
CA GLU A 149 -13.49 -24.34 -7.25
C GLU A 149 -12.83 -23.18 -6.51
N THR A 150 -13.21 -23.02 -5.26
CA THR A 150 -12.78 -21.96 -4.35
C THR A 150 -12.57 -22.50 -2.95
N LYS A 151 -11.88 -21.74 -2.10
CA LYS A 151 -11.90 -21.99 -0.65
C LYS A 151 -12.02 -20.67 0.09
N PHE A 152 -12.87 -20.62 1.10
CA PHE A 152 -13.03 -19.47 2.00
C PHE A 152 -13.52 -19.97 3.37
N PRO A 153 -13.30 -19.21 4.46
CA PRO A 153 -13.79 -19.58 5.77
C PRO A 153 -15.32 -19.64 5.79
N ILE A 154 -15.92 -20.67 6.40
CA ILE A 154 -17.37 -20.90 6.32
C ILE A 154 -18.17 -19.80 7.04
N GLU A 155 -17.57 -19.17 8.06
CA GLU A 155 -18.09 -18.01 8.78
C GLU A 155 -18.19 -16.76 7.90
N GLU A 156 -17.45 -16.70 6.79
CA GLU A 156 -17.48 -15.60 5.82
C GLU A 156 -18.45 -15.86 4.67
N LEU A 157 -19.15 -17.00 4.66
CA LEU A 157 -20.05 -17.40 3.57
C LEU A 157 -21.08 -16.32 3.23
N GLN A 158 -21.63 -15.64 4.24
CA GLN A 158 -22.61 -14.56 4.05
C GLN A 158 -22.05 -13.33 3.29
N ASN A 159 -20.72 -13.19 3.29
CA ASN A 159 -20.00 -12.10 2.61
C ASN A 159 -19.54 -12.52 1.20
N VAL A 160 -19.73 -13.79 0.81
CA VAL A 160 -19.36 -14.30 -0.51
C VAL A 160 -20.56 -14.16 -1.45
N TRP A 161 -20.36 -13.44 -2.54
CA TRP A 161 -21.34 -13.35 -3.63
C TRP A 161 -20.65 -13.06 -4.95
N VAL A 162 -21.37 -13.24 -6.05
CA VAL A 162 -20.85 -13.01 -7.40
C VAL A 162 -21.78 -12.07 -8.15
N ASP A 163 -21.19 -10.99 -8.66
CA ASP A 163 -21.83 -10.04 -9.57
C ASP A 163 -21.67 -10.57 -11.01
N PHE A 164 -22.73 -11.13 -11.56
CA PHE A 164 -22.73 -11.74 -12.90
C PHE A 164 -22.89 -10.73 -14.02
N ASN A 165 -23.49 -9.57 -13.73
CA ASN A 165 -23.92 -8.59 -14.73
C ASN A 165 -23.13 -7.26 -14.68
N ASP A 166 -22.17 -7.15 -13.76
CA ASP A 166 -21.30 -6.00 -13.54
C ASP A 166 -22.03 -4.71 -13.12
N ASN A 167 -23.16 -4.83 -12.41
CA ASN A 167 -23.90 -3.67 -11.91
C ASN A 167 -23.44 -3.20 -10.51
N GLY A 168 -22.59 -3.97 -9.83
CA GLY A 168 -22.09 -3.67 -8.48
C GLY A 168 -23.12 -3.86 -7.37
N VAL A 169 -24.27 -4.46 -7.64
CA VAL A 169 -25.38 -4.65 -6.72
C VAL A 169 -25.72 -6.14 -6.66
N LYS A 170 -25.84 -6.69 -5.45
CA LYS A 170 -26.25 -8.09 -5.27
C LYS A 170 -27.72 -8.26 -5.64
N ASP A 171 -27.98 -8.82 -6.81
CA ASP A 171 -29.32 -9.04 -7.34
C ASP A 171 -29.99 -10.28 -6.74
N LYS A 172 -31.33 -10.32 -6.80
CA LYS A 172 -32.11 -11.46 -6.31
C LYS A 172 -31.70 -12.78 -6.97
N GLU A 173 -31.37 -12.78 -8.27
CA GLU A 173 -30.92 -13.99 -8.97
C GLU A 173 -29.57 -14.50 -8.43
N GLU A 174 -28.63 -13.59 -8.14
CA GLU A 174 -27.29 -13.89 -7.63
C GLU A 174 -27.34 -14.39 -6.18
N GLU A 175 -28.29 -13.89 -5.40
CA GLU A 175 -28.57 -14.41 -4.07
C GLU A 175 -29.24 -15.79 -4.13
N GLU A 176 -30.25 -15.96 -4.98
CA GLU A 176 -30.99 -17.21 -5.10
C GLU A 176 -30.10 -18.35 -5.62
N ILE A 177 -29.26 -18.12 -6.63
CA ILE A 177 -28.41 -19.17 -7.20
C ILE A 177 -27.43 -19.73 -6.14
N LEU A 178 -26.88 -18.87 -5.28
CA LEU A 178 -25.96 -19.28 -4.21
C LEU A 178 -26.69 -20.03 -3.09
N SER A 179 -27.92 -19.61 -2.75
CA SER A 179 -28.72 -20.31 -1.74
C SER A 179 -29.14 -21.72 -2.17
N ARG A 180 -29.56 -21.88 -3.43
CA ARG A 180 -29.97 -23.18 -4.01
C ARG A 180 -28.82 -24.16 -4.14
N LEU A 181 -27.60 -23.64 -4.29
CA LEU A 181 -26.36 -24.43 -4.42
C LEU A 181 -25.54 -24.42 -3.13
N SER A 182 -26.15 -24.10 -1.98
CA SER A 182 -25.46 -23.90 -0.70
C SER A 182 -24.59 -25.08 -0.28
N ILE A 183 -24.92 -26.33 -0.63
CA ILE A 183 -24.07 -27.49 -0.36
C ILE A 183 -22.77 -27.42 -1.18
N SER A 184 -22.86 -27.13 -2.48
CA SER A 184 -21.70 -26.97 -3.36
C SER A 184 -20.85 -25.77 -2.96
N VAL A 185 -21.50 -24.65 -2.62
CA VAL A 185 -20.83 -23.42 -2.15
C VAL A 185 -20.11 -23.67 -0.83
N LYS A 186 -20.73 -24.37 0.14
CA LYS A 186 -20.07 -24.80 1.39
C LYS A 186 -18.91 -25.76 1.16
N ARG A 187 -18.92 -26.50 0.05
CA ARG A 187 -17.83 -27.38 -0.38
C ARG A 187 -16.74 -26.64 -1.17
N GLY A 188 -16.86 -25.32 -1.33
CA GLY A 188 -15.88 -24.53 -2.05
C GLY A 188 -16.09 -24.57 -3.56
N VAL A 189 -17.33 -24.56 -4.05
CA VAL A 189 -17.64 -24.45 -5.48
C VAL A 189 -18.58 -23.29 -5.71
N LEU A 190 -18.15 -22.27 -6.44
CA LEU A 190 -18.94 -21.08 -6.74
C LEU A 190 -19.57 -21.17 -8.14
N PRO A 191 -20.91 -21.07 -8.24
CA PRO A 191 -21.58 -20.91 -9.52
C PRO A 191 -21.31 -19.53 -10.09
N VAL A 192 -20.96 -19.46 -11.37
CA VAL A 192 -20.71 -18.22 -12.11
C VAL A 192 -21.41 -18.26 -13.45
N LYS A 193 -22.14 -17.19 -13.75
CA LYS A 193 -22.63 -16.88 -15.10
C LYS A 193 -21.89 -15.65 -15.63
N PHE A 194 -21.66 -15.60 -16.93
CA PHE A 194 -21.04 -14.47 -17.58
C PHE A 194 -22.12 -13.67 -18.31
N LEU A 195 -22.96 -12.95 -17.55
CA LEU A 195 -24.03 -12.09 -18.12
C LEU A 195 -23.48 -10.74 -18.59
N SER A 196 -22.23 -10.43 -18.24
CA SER A 196 -21.42 -9.32 -18.72
C SER A 196 -20.03 -9.81 -19.13
N LYS A 197 -19.27 -8.96 -19.83
CA LYS A 197 -17.85 -9.18 -20.12
C LYS A 197 -16.98 -9.17 -18.87
N LYS A 198 -17.50 -8.64 -17.76
CA LYS A 198 -16.84 -8.59 -16.46
C LYS A 198 -17.73 -9.27 -15.44
N VAL A 199 -17.11 -10.10 -14.61
CA VAL A 199 -17.73 -10.74 -13.44
C VAL A 199 -16.88 -10.43 -12.24
N THR A 200 -17.51 -10.06 -11.13
CA THR A 200 -16.80 -9.79 -9.87
C THR A 200 -17.22 -10.79 -8.80
N ILE A 201 -16.27 -11.56 -8.28
CA ILE A 201 -16.48 -12.45 -7.14
C ILE A 201 -16.04 -11.71 -5.88
N TYR A 202 -16.95 -11.45 -4.96
CA TYR A 202 -16.69 -10.84 -3.67
C TYR A 202 -16.51 -11.89 -2.59
N GLY A 203 -15.62 -11.63 -1.64
CA GLY A 203 -15.39 -12.45 -0.46
C GLY A 203 -13.93 -12.80 -0.23
N LYS A 204 -13.62 -13.29 0.98
CA LYS A 204 -12.27 -13.70 1.40
C LYS A 204 -11.87 -15.05 0.78
N ILE A 205 -11.81 -15.09 -0.55
CA ILE A 205 -11.44 -16.28 -1.31
C ILE A 205 -9.93 -16.52 -1.19
N SER A 206 -9.54 -17.67 -0.64
CA SER A 206 -8.15 -18.06 -0.40
C SER A 206 -7.56 -18.93 -1.51
N HIS A 207 -8.41 -19.65 -2.23
CA HIS A 207 -8.04 -20.50 -3.36
C HIS A 207 -9.04 -20.26 -4.49
N PHE A 208 -8.58 -20.19 -5.73
CA PHE A 208 -9.44 -20.04 -6.91
C PHE A 208 -8.88 -20.87 -8.06
N ASN A 209 -9.69 -21.77 -8.62
CA ASN A 209 -9.32 -22.65 -9.72
C ASN A 209 -10.31 -22.50 -10.87
N THR A 210 -9.82 -22.12 -12.05
CA THR A 210 -10.63 -21.93 -13.25
C THR A 210 -10.65 -23.12 -14.20
N ASN A 211 -9.92 -24.20 -13.90
CA ASN A 211 -9.75 -25.32 -14.82
C ASN A 211 -11.04 -26.15 -14.97
N LEU A 212 -11.94 -25.67 -15.82
CA LEU A 212 -13.21 -26.33 -16.17
C LEU A 212 -13.19 -26.95 -17.58
N GLY A 213 -12.05 -26.88 -18.28
CA GLY A 213 -11.92 -27.29 -19.69
C GLY A 213 -12.52 -26.30 -20.70
N GLU A 214 -13.07 -25.18 -20.22
CA GLU A 214 -13.50 -24.04 -21.03
C GLU A 214 -12.31 -23.10 -21.25
N GLN A 215 -12.27 -22.39 -22.38
CA GLN A 215 -11.19 -21.43 -22.70
C GLN A 215 -11.78 -20.06 -22.99
N ARG A 216 -12.34 -19.41 -21.96
CA ARG A 216 -13.07 -18.16 -22.13
C ARG A 216 -12.57 -17.00 -21.30
N ILE A 217 -11.82 -17.25 -20.23
CA ILE A 217 -11.31 -16.18 -19.41
C ILE A 217 -10.12 -15.52 -20.13
N ASN A 218 -10.24 -14.23 -20.38
CA ASN A 218 -9.21 -13.42 -21.03
C ASN A 218 -8.36 -12.65 -20.02
N SER A 219 -8.93 -12.28 -18.86
CA SER A 219 -8.16 -11.66 -17.78
C SER A 219 -8.64 -12.06 -16.40
N ILE A 220 -7.71 -12.07 -15.45
CA ILE A 220 -7.97 -12.26 -14.03
C ILE A 220 -7.24 -11.16 -13.25
N ASP A 221 -7.97 -10.46 -12.39
CA ASP A 221 -7.42 -9.50 -11.44
C ASP A 221 -7.79 -9.92 -10.01
N ILE A 222 -6.78 -10.39 -9.28
CA ILE A 222 -6.87 -10.75 -7.86
C ILE A 222 -6.21 -9.68 -6.96
N SER A 223 -5.76 -8.55 -7.51
CA SER A 223 -4.98 -7.54 -6.76
C SER A 223 -5.71 -6.97 -5.55
N SER A 224 -7.04 -6.97 -5.60
CA SER A 224 -7.93 -6.53 -4.51
C SER A 224 -8.34 -7.65 -3.56
N ASN A 225 -7.75 -8.85 -3.64
CA ASN A 225 -8.01 -9.95 -2.70
C ASN A 225 -6.73 -10.35 -1.96
N PRO A 226 -6.47 -9.80 -0.77
CA PRO A 226 -5.26 -10.11 0.01
C PRO A 226 -5.30 -11.50 0.68
N TYR A 227 -6.40 -12.24 0.59
CA TYR A 227 -6.55 -13.56 1.19
C TYR A 227 -6.19 -14.69 0.22
N LEU A 228 -6.17 -14.40 -1.08
CA LEU A 228 -5.93 -15.42 -2.11
C LEU A 228 -4.46 -15.83 -2.14
N THR A 229 -4.21 -17.08 -1.78
CA THR A 229 -2.87 -17.68 -1.69
C THR A 229 -2.60 -18.66 -2.82
N HIS A 230 -3.65 -19.21 -3.45
CA HIS A 230 -3.54 -20.19 -4.52
C HIS A 230 -4.42 -19.80 -5.70
N LEU A 231 -3.81 -19.58 -6.87
CA LEU A 231 -4.50 -19.34 -8.13
C LEU A 231 -4.13 -20.42 -9.13
N SER A 232 -5.13 -21.13 -9.65
CA SER A 232 -5.00 -22.00 -10.82
C SER A 232 -5.87 -21.46 -11.94
N CYS A 233 -5.25 -21.11 -13.06
CA CYS A 233 -5.91 -20.64 -14.27
C CYS A 233 -5.40 -21.35 -15.54
N ASN A 234 -4.99 -22.60 -15.37
CA ASN A 234 -4.45 -23.44 -16.43
C ASN A 234 -5.44 -23.59 -17.59
N GLY A 235 -4.95 -23.41 -18.82
CA GLY A 235 -5.73 -23.61 -20.05
C GLY A 235 -6.61 -22.44 -20.49
N GLU A 236 -6.73 -21.38 -19.68
CA GLU A 236 -7.49 -20.19 -20.06
C GLU A 236 -6.76 -19.31 -21.09
N LYS A 237 -7.50 -18.44 -21.78
CA LYS A 237 -6.94 -17.51 -22.78
C LYS A 237 -6.43 -16.22 -22.14
N ILE A 238 -5.80 -16.32 -20.98
CA ILE A 238 -5.37 -15.18 -20.18
C ILE A 238 -4.26 -14.43 -20.91
N ASN A 239 -4.48 -13.15 -21.18
CA ASN A 239 -3.46 -12.23 -21.70
C ASN A 239 -3.14 -11.08 -20.72
N ASN A 240 -3.94 -10.94 -19.66
CA ASN A 240 -3.74 -9.96 -18.61
C ASN A 240 -4.02 -10.60 -17.24
N LEU A 241 -2.99 -10.60 -16.38
CA LEU A 241 -3.03 -11.20 -15.06
C LEU A 241 -2.49 -10.21 -14.05
N LYS A 242 -3.32 -9.82 -13.08
CA LYS A 242 -2.93 -8.94 -11.97
C LYS A 242 -2.98 -9.69 -10.66
N LEU A 243 -1.84 -9.77 -9.98
CA LEU A 243 -1.66 -10.59 -8.78
C LEU A 243 -1.76 -9.76 -7.49
N ASN A 244 -2.10 -10.42 -6.37
CA ASN A 244 -1.95 -9.84 -5.03
C ASN A 244 -0.55 -10.14 -4.47
N THR A 245 -0.19 -9.53 -3.34
CA THR A 245 1.14 -9.69 -2.71
C THR A 245 1.27 -10.92 -1.80
N GLN A 246 0.17 -11.59 -1.46
CA GLN A 246 0.12 -12.74 -0.56
C GLN A 246 0.10 -14.10 -1.26
N LEU A 247 0.12 -14.11 -2.60
CA LEU A 247 0.08 -15.32 -3.41
C LEU A 247 1.28 -16.23 -3.11
N GLN A 248 0.99 -17.51 -2.90
CA GLN A 248 1.98 -18.57 -2.60
C GLN A 248 2.11 -19.57 -3.74
N GLU A 249 1.02 -19.80 -4.48
CA GLU A 249 0.98 -20.72 -5.62
C GLU A 249 0.29 -20.08 -6.81
N LEU A 250 0.97 -20.12 -7.96
CA LEU A 250 0.42 -19.72 -9.25
C LEU A 250 0.58 -20.85 -10.27
N ILE A 251 -0.54 -21.46 -10.66
CA ILE A 251 -0.62 -22.38 -11.80
C ILE A 251 -1.25 -21.66 -12.97
N CYS A 252 -0.43 -21.20 -13.90
CA CYS A 252 -0.83 -20.47 -15.11
C CYS A 252 -0.17 -21.12 -16.33
N ALA A 253 -0.33 -22.44 -16.46
CA ALA A 253 0.15 -23.20 -17.60
C ALA A 253 -0.83 -23.13 -18.79
N SER A 254 -0.32 -23.33 -20.01
CA SER A 254 -1.13 -23.40 -21.24
C SER A 254 -2.05 -22.19 -21.43
N THR A 255 -1.57 -20.99 -21.12
CA THR A 255 -2.30 -19.74 -21.31
C THR A 255 -1.65 -18.86 -22.40
N SER A 256 -2.19 -17.66 -22.60
CA SER A 256 -1.71 -16.69 -23.61
C SER A 256 -0.92 -15.52 -23.01
N VAL A 257 -0.35 -15.70 -21.81
CA VAL A 257 0.37 -14.61 -21.12
C VAL A 257 1.64 -14.23 -21.88
N VAL A 258 1.83 -12.92 -22.06
CA VAL A 258 3.04 -12.35 -22.67
C VAL A 258 4.07 -11.95 -21.61
N SER A 259 3.57 -11.56 -20.43
CA SER A 259 4.35 -11.21 -19.25
C SER A 259 3.55 -11.54 -18.00
N VAL A 260 4.26 -11.74 -16.89
CA VAL A 260 3.68 -11.88 -15.55
C VAL A 260 4.56 -11.05 -14.60
N ASP A 261 3.97 -10.03 -13.96
CA ASP A 261 4.67 -9.24 -12.95
C ASP A 261 4.63 -9.98 -11.61
N LEU A 262 5.79 -10.46 -11.18
CA LEU A 262 5.99 -11.21 -9.93
C LEU A 262 6.78 -10.40 -8.89
N THR A 263 7.08 -9.13 -9.17
CA THR A 263 8.03 -8.32 -8.40
C THR A 263 7.60 -8.08 -6.95
N LYS A 264 6.29 -8.17 -6.67
CA LYS A 264 5.70 -8.01 -5.33
C LYS A 264 5.27 -9.34 -4.68
N ASN A 265 5.52 -10.47 -5.33
CA ASN A 265 5.08 -11.80 -4.90
C ASN A 265 6.15 -12.52 -4.07
N GLU A 266 6.73 -11.86 -3.07
CA GLU A 266 7.84 -12.40 -2.26
C GLU A 266 7.48 -13.67 -1.47
N ASN A 267 6.18 -13.93 -1.29
CA ASN A 267 5.66 -15.13 -0.64
C ASN A 267 5.44 -16.32 -1.57
N LEU A 268 5.69 -16.17 -2.88
CA LEU A 268 5.50 -17.23 -3.87
C LEU A 268 6.45 -18.40 -3.64
N LYS A 269 5.89 -19.61 -3.57
CA LYS A 269 6.58 -20.88 -3.32
C LYS A 269 6.54 -21.80 -4.54
N GLU A 270 5.50 -21.70 -5.35
CA GLU A 270 5.27 -22.55 -6.50
C GLU A 270 4.74 -21.76 -7.70
N LEU A 271 5.39 -21.93 -8.84
CA LEU A 271 5.09 -21.23 -10.08
C LEU A 271 5.11 -22.20 -11.27
N HIS A 272 4.00 -22.29 -11.97
CA HIS A 272 3.89 -23.05 -13.22
C HIS A 272 3.46 -22.14 -14.36
N LEU A 273 4.35 -21.95 -15.32
CA LEU A 273 4.19 -21.17 -16.54
C LEU A 273 4.47 -22.02 -17.79
N ASN A 274 4.28 -23.34 -17.70
CA ASN A 274 4.53 -24.24 -18.83
C ASN A 274 3.61 -23.90 -20.01
N TYR A 275 4.10 -24.11 -21.23
CA TYR A 275 3.31 -23.99 -22.47
C TYR A 275 2.69 -22.60 -22.73
N ASN A 276 3.33 -21.54 -22.26
CA ASN A 276 2.95 -20.15 -22.56
C ASN A 276 3.79 -19.61 -23.74
N THR A 277 3.36 -19.91 -24.96
CA THR A 277 4.17 -19.73 -26.18
C THR A 277 4.56 -18.27 -26.50
N MET A 278 3.88 -17.29 -25.90
CA MET A 278 4.14 -15.86 -26.08
C MET A 278 5.06 -15.26 -25.01
N LEU A 279 5.36 -16.00 -23.94
CA LEU A 279 6.19 -15.55 -22.82
C LEU A 279 7.66 -15.54 -23.22
N LYS A 280 8.34 -14.39 -23.10
CA LYS A 280 9.76 -14.23 -23.49
C LYS A 280 10.69 -13.99 -22.31
N LYS A 281 10.18 -13.40 -21.24
CA LYS A 281 10.94 -13.03 -20.04
C LYS A 281 10.09 -13.28 -18.81
N VAL A 282 10.72 -13.79 -17.74
CA VAL A 282 10.12 -13.88 -16.41
C VAL A 282 11.15 -13.39 -15.41
N ASP A 283 10.79 -12.43 -14.57
CA ASP A 283 11.64 -11.98 -13.46
C ASP A 283 11.19 -12.66 -12.17
N VAL A 284 12.03 -13.56 -11.66
CA VAL A 284 11.82 -14.24 -10.36
C VAL A 284 12.86 -13.83 -9.31
N SER A 285 13.61 -12.74 -9.56
CA SER A 285 14.73 -12.29 -8.72
C SER A 285 14.31 -11.87 -7.31
N LYS A 286 13.03 -11.52 -7.11
CA LYS A 286 12.45 -11.15 -5.80
C LYS A 286 11.76 -12.32 -5.10
N ASN A 287 11.46 -13.41 -5.80
CA ASN A 287 10.72 -14.56 -5.26
C ASN A 287 11.69 -15.54 -4.58
N THR A 288 12.36 -15.09 -3.51
CA THR A 288 13.40 -15.85 -2.79
C THR A 288 12.89 -17.12 -2.11
N LYS A 289 11.56 -17.23 -1.90
CA LYS A 289 10.89 -18.41 -1.35
C LYS A 289 10.45 -19.43 -2.41
N LEU A 290 10.71 -19.18 -3.70
CA LEU A 290 10.25 -20.02 -4.80
C LEU A 290 11.00 -21.36 -4.82
N ALA A 291 10.32 -22.42 -4.38
CA ALA A 291 10.88 -23.76 -4.27
C ALA A 291 10.61 -24.60 -5.54
N VAL A 292 9.46 -24.41 -6.17
CA VAL A 292 9.04 -25.13 -7.38
C VAL A 292 8.83 -24.13 -8.51
N PHE A 293 9.51 -24.35 -9.63
CA PHE A 293 9.34 -23.51 -10.81
C PHE A 293 9.41 -24.33 -12.09
N HIS A 294 8.32 -24.28 -12.86
CA HIS A 294 8.20 -24.93 -14.17
C HIS A 294 7.80 -23.92 -15.25
N CYS A 295 8.60 -23.82 -16.30
CA CYS A 295 8.45 -22.90 -17.43
C CYS A 295 8.91 -23.61 -18.74
N ASN A 296 8.54 -24.87 -18.89
CA ASN A 296 8.88 -25.70 -20.05
C ASN A 296 7.85 -25.57 -21.18
N GLY A 297 8.19 -26.09 -22.36
CA GLY A 297 7.23 -26.21 -23.46
C GLY A 297 6.92 -24.90 -24.20
N ASN A 298 7.81 -23.91 -24.07
CA ASN A 298 7.72 -22.65 -24.78
C ASN A 298 8.40 -22.74 -26.15
N LEU A 299 7.82 -22.11 -27.17
CA LEU A 299 8.30 -22.20 -28.55
C LEU A 299 9.55 -21.33 -28.82
N LEU A 300 9.77 -20.31 -28.00
CA LEU A 300 10.89 -19.37 -28.12
C LEU A 300 11.81 -19.48 -26.91
N PRO A 301 13.10 -19.11 -27.04
CA PRO A 301 13.97 -18.99 -25.89
C PRO A 301 13.42 -18.00 -24.86
N ILE A 302 13.40 -18.41 -23.59
CA ILE A 302 12.96 -17.58 -22.48
C ILE A 302 14.16 -17.16 -21.64
N CYS A 303 14.20 -15.87 -21.31
CA CYS A 303 15.13 -15.35 -20.32
C CYS A 303 14.45 -15.30 -18.94
N ILE A 304 14.96 -16.09 -18.02
CA ILE A 304 14.56 -16.08 -16.61
C ILE A 304 15.54 -15.20 -15.86
N LYS A 305 15.07 -14.04 -15.40
CA LYS A 305 15.86 -13.17 -14.55
C LYS A 305 15.83 -13.67 -13.11
N VAL A 306 17.00 -13.87 -12.53
CA VAL A 306 17.23 -14.36 -11.17
C VAL A 306 18.14 -13.40 -10.40
N ASN A 307 18.23 -13.56 -9.09
CA ASN A 307 19.27 -12.91 -8.29
C ASN A 307 20.54 -13.77 -8.19
N GLU A 308 21.62 -13.21 -7.63
CA GLU A 308 22.91 -13.90 -7.49
C GLU A 308 22.81 -15.20 -6.68
N ASN A 309 22.02 -15.20 -5.60
CA ASN A 309 21.86 -16.37 -4.74
C ASN A 309 21.15 -17.53 -5.47
N GLN A 310 20.09 -17.23 -6.23
CA GLN A 310 19.36 -18.19 -7.06
C GLN A 310 20.25 -18.74 -8.18
N LEU A 311 21.10 -17.91 -8.80
CA LEU A 311 22.02 -18.34 -9.86
C LEU A 311 23.13 -19.25 -9.34
N ASN A 312 23.71 -18.91 -8.19
CA ASN A 312 24.78 -19.68 -7.56
C ASN A 312 24.29 -20.99 -6.92
N SER A 313 23.03 -21.02 -6.47
CA SER A 313 22.41 -22.17 -5.81
C SER A 313 20.97 -22.34 -6.26
N MET A 314 20.80 -22.90 -7.47
CA MET A 314 19.48 -23.13 -8.06
C MET A 314 18.65 -24.11 -7.20
N PRO A 315 17.39 -23.78 -6.84
CA PRO A 315 16.55 -24.70 -6.08
C PRO A 315 16.27 -26.00 -6.85
N SER A 316 16.30 -27.14 -6.16
CA SER A 316 16.14 -28.47 -6.79
C SER A 316 14.77 -28.71 -7.43
N GLY A 317 13.75 -27.93 -7.05
CA GLY A 317 12.42 -27.97 -7.66
C GLY A 317 12.29 -27.16 -8.94
N TRP A 318 13.36 -26.48 -9.40
CA TRP A 318 13.36 -25.75 -10.66
C TRP A 318 13.74 -26.71 -11.78
N ARG A 319 12.72 -27.28 -12.44
CA ARG A 319 12.89 -28.32 -13.46
C ARG A 319 12.72 -27.77 -14.88
N ASN A 320 13.34 -26.64 -15.17
CA ASN A 320 13.29 -26.05 -16.50
C ASN A 320 14.36 -26.64 -17.41
N THR A 321 13.99 -26.96 -18.63
CA THR A 321 14.81 -27.65 -19.64
C THR A 321 14.61 -26.98 -21.00
N GLY A 322 15.48 -27.29 -21.98
CA GLY A 322 15.36 -26.76 -23.34
C GLY A 322 15.81 -25.30 -23.44
N SER A 323 15.04 -24.46 -24.16
CA SER A 323 15.38 -23.08 -24.53
C SER A 323 15.26 -22.06 -23.39
N VAL A 324 15.56 -22.45 -22.15
CA VAL A 324 15.48 -21.56 -20.99
C VAL A 324 16.89 -21.14 -20.58
N SER A 325 17.08 -19.84 -20.33
CA SER A 325 18.33 -19.29 -19.82
C SER A 325 18.09 -18.54 -18.51
N TYR A 326 18.98 -18.72 -17.54
CA TYR A 326 18.95 -18.01 -16.26
C TYR A 326 20.01 -16.90 -16.27
N ASN A 327 19.61 -15.67 -16.03
CA ASN A 327 20.50 -14.51 -16.11
C ASN A 327 20.23 -13.50 -14.99
N LEU A 328 21.24 -12.70 -14.63
CA LEU A 328 21.04 -11.56 -13.73
C LEU A 328 20.37 -10.37 -14.43
N ASN A 329 20.50 -10.30 -15.76
CA ASN A 329 19.79 -9.35 -16.62
C ASN A 329 19.22 -10.03 -17.87
N CYS A 330 18.04 -9.58 -18.30
CA CYS A 330 17.31 -10.05 -19.47
C CYS A 330 16.85 -8.86 -20.34
N ASP A 331 17.59 -7.76 -20.31
CA ASP A 331 17.34 -6.56 -21.12
C ASP A 331 17.90 -6.69 -22.53
#